data_AF-A0A502FYQ1-F1
#
_entry.id   AF-A0A502FYQ1-F1
#
_cell.length_a   1.000
_cell.length_b   1.000
_cell.length_c   1.000
_cell.angle_alpha   90.00
_cell.angle_beta   90.00
_cell.angle_gamma   90.00
#
_symmetry.space_group_name_H-M   'P 1'
#
loop_
_entity.id
_entity.type
_entity.pdbx_description
1 polymer ?
#
loop_
_entity_poly.entity_id
_entity_poly.type
_entity_poly.pdbx_seq_one_letter_code
_entity_poly.pdbx_strand_id
1 'polypeptide(L)' 'MRTTSSTASVRLYHLDESDPVAQTLFYGPLAEAIVVARQQPEDVQAGLWFATDNDVVPFLDIDEG' A
#
# COMPACT_ATOMS: atom_id res chain seq x y z
N MET A 1 2.84 -12.21 17.97
CA MET A 1 3.53 -10.96 17.66
C MET A 1 3.82 -10.95 16.17
N ARG A 2 3.07 -10.17 15.39
CA ARG A 2 3.18 -10.10 13.93
C ARG A 2 4.38 -9.22 13.59
N THR A 3 5.54 -9.84 13.37
CA THR A 3 6.67 -9.16 12.73
C THR A 3 6.29 -8.97 11.27
N THR A 4 5.65 -7.86 10.93
CA THR A 4 5.61 -7.37 9.54
C THR A 4 7.04 -7.00 9.21
N SER A 5 7.82 -8.01 8.79
CA SER A 5 9.22 -7.84 8.43
C SER A 5 9.29 -6.71 7.41
N SER A 6 9.97 -5.60 7.72
CA SER A 6 10.09 -4.45 6.80
C SER A 6 10.71 -4.82 5.45
N THR A 7 11.25 -6.04 5.33
CA THR A 7 11.78 -6.67 4.11
C THR A 7 10.77 -7.51 3.34
N ALA A 8 9.52 -7.63 3.82
CA ALA A 8 8.48 -8.35 3.11
C ALA A 8 8.15 -7.62 1.80
N SER A 9 8.15 -8.38 0.70
CA SER A 9 7.74 -7.86 -0.59
C SER A 9 6.24 -7.60 -0.59
N VAL A 10 5.85 -6.37 -0.89
CA VAL A 10 4.47 -5.93 -1.01
C VAL A 10 4.25 -5.29 -2.36
N ARG A 11 3.01 -5.36 -2.83
CA ARG A 11 2.51 -4.63 -3.98
C ARG A 11 1.69 -3.44 -3.48
N LEU A 12 2.17 -2.24 -3.75
CA LEU A 12 1.37 -1.03 -3.60
C LEU A 12 0.54 -0.83 -4.87
N TYR A 13 -0.76 -0.69 -4.70
CA TYR A 13 -1.65 -0.36 -5.80
C TYR A 13 -2.69 0.67 -5.36
N HIS A 14 -3.16 1.44 -6.33
CA HIS A 14 -4.30 2.34 -6.18
C HIS A 14 -5.54 1.64 -6.71
N LEU A 15 -6.63 1.72 -5.96
CA LEU A 15 -7.95 1.27 -6.38
C LEU A 15 -8.87 2.49 -6.43
N ASP A 16 -9.35 2.81 -7.63
CA ASP A 16 -10.30 3.90 -7.84
C ASP A 16 -11.74 3.37 -7.71
N GLU A 17 -12.65 4.16 -7.13
CA GLU A 17 -14.05 3.75 -7.01
C GLU A 17 -14.79 3.78 -8.35
N SER A 18 -14.32 4.57 -9.31
CA SER A 18 -14.90 4.70 -10.65
C SER A 18 -14.41 3.61 -11.59
N ASP A 19 -13.19 3.12 -11.39
CA ASP A 19 -12.53 2.14 -12.24
C ASP A 19 -12.05 0.94 -11.39
N PRO A 20 -12.64 -0.26 -11.51
CA PRO A 20 -12.30 -1.42 -10.69
C PRO A 20 -10.92 -2.03 -11.01
N VAL A 21 -10.07 -1.29 -11.71
CA VAL A 21 -8.74 -1.70 -12.14
C VAL A 21 -7.72 -1.27 -11.08
N ALA A 22 -7.19 -2.24 -10.34
CA ALA A 22 -6.08 -2.02 -9.42
C ALA A 22 -4.81 -1.61 -10.19
N GLN A 23 -4.44 -0.33 -10.11
CA GLN A 23 -3.24 0.20 -10.73
C GLN A 23 -2.03 -0.03 -9.83
N THR A 24 -1.09 -0.88 -10.26
CA THR A 24 0.16 -1.08 -9.51
C THR A 24 1.02 0.17 -9.60
N LEU A 25 1.38 0.72 -8.43
CA LEU A 25 2.31 1.84 -8.33
C LEU A 25 3.72 1.38 -7.98
N PHE A 26 3.85 0.36 -7.13
CA PHE A 26 5.15 -0.14 -6.70
C PHE A 26 5.09 -1.63 -6.31
N TYR A 27 6.21 -2.32 -6.47
CA TYR A 27 6.39 -3.70 -6.02
C TYR A 27 7.79 -3.85 -5.41
N GLY A 28 7.87 -4.14 -4.11
CA GLY A 28 9.14 -4.16 -3.40
C GLY A 28 8.96 -4.18 -1.88
N PRO A 29 9.98 -3.79 -1.10
CA PRO A 29 9.91 -3.81 0.35
C PRO A 29 8.83 -2.87 0.89
N LEU A 30 8.13 -3.29 1.94
CA LEU A 30 7.09 -2.47 2.60
C LEU A 30 7.59 -1.07 2.98
N ALA A 31 8.82 -0.96 3.48
CA ALA A 31 9.39 0.32 3.88
C ALA A 31 9.47 1.33 2.71
N GLU A 32 9.88 0.88 1.52
CA GLU A 32 9.92 1.74 0.33
C GLU A 32 8.52 2.03 -0.18
N ALA A 33 7.64 1.03 -0.17
CA ALA A 33 6.26 1.19 -0.59
C ALA A 33 5.52 2.26 0.25
N ILE A 34 5.77 2.33 1.56
CA ILE A 34 5.25 3.39 2.45
C ILE A 34 5.80 4.76 2.07
N VAL A 35 7.11 4.85 1.79
CA VAL A 35 7.72 6.12 1.35
C VAL A 35 7.13 6.61 0.03
N VAL A 36 6.84 5.70 -0.90
CA VAL A 36 6.15 6.03 -2.16
C VAL A 36 4.71 6.45 -1.89
N ALA A 37 3.97 5.71 -1.06
CA ALA A 37 2.58 6.02 -0.72
C ALA A 37 2.44 7.42 -0.09
N ARG A 38 3.33 7.79 0.83
CA ARG A 38 3.36 9.11 1.49
C ARG A 38 3.67 10.27 0.52
N GLN A 39 4.29 10.00 -0.62
CA GLN A 39 4.55 11.04 -1.64
C GLN A 39 3.35 11.30 -2.54
N GLN A 40 2.33 10.42 -2.50
CA GLN A 40 1.13 10.59 -3.30
C GLN A 40 0.20 11.67 -2.70
N PRO A 41 -0.70 12.27 -3.49
CA PRO A 41 -1.73 13.18 -2.98
C PRO A 41 -2.67 12.50 -1.98
N GLU A 42 -3.26 13.26 -1.05
CA GLU A 42 -4.20 12.73 -0.05
C GLU A 42 -5.38 11.98 -0.68
N ASP A 43 -5.94 12.49 -1.79
CA ASP A 43 -7.01 11.80 -2.55
C ASP A 43 -6.59 10.40 -3.03
N VAL A 44 -5.33 10.26 -3.46
CA VAL A 44 -4.80 8.98 -3.91
C VAL A 44 -4.49 8.09 -2.71
N GLN A 45 -3.93 8.64 -1.64
CA GLN A 45 -3.61 7.91 -0.40
C GLN A 45 -4.83 7.19 0.18
N ALA A 46 -6.02 7.80 0.11
CA ALA A 46 -7.28 7.19 0.51
C ALA A 46 -7.63 5.92 -0.30
N GLY A 47 -7.19 5.86 -1.56
CA GLY A 47 -7.36 4.70 -2.45
C GLY A 47 -6.14 3.77 -2.51
N LEU A 48 -5.11 3.96 -1.66
CA LEU A 48 -3.90 3.12 -1.67
C LEU A 48 -4.05 1.88 -0.80
N TRP A 49 -3.58 0.76 -1.35
CA TRP A 49 -3.60 -0.54 -0.70
C TRP A 49 -2.25 -1.25 -0.85
N PHE A 50 -1.85 -1.95 0.21
CA PHE A 50 -0.71 -2.86 0.20
C PHE A 50 -1.20 -4.29 0.18
N ALA A 51 -0.88 -5.01 -0.89
CA ALA A 51 -1.04 -6.46 -0.94
C ALA A 51 0.29 -7.15 -0.62
N THR A 52 0.27 -8.00 0.40
CA THR A 52 1.31 -8.98 0.70
C THR A 52 0.85 -10.36 0.21
N ASP A 53 1.69 -11.38 0.33
CA ASP A 53 1.34 -12.76 -0.04
C ASP A 53 0.14 -13.32 0.75
N ASN A 54 -0.09 -12.85 1.97
CA ASN A 54 -1.09 -13.42 2.89
C ASN A 54 -2.16 -12.42 3.35
N ASP A 55 -2.03 -11.15 2.99
CA ASP A 55 -2.84 -10.08 3.58
C ASP A 55 -2.92 -8.85 2.67
N VAL A 56 -3.99 -8.07 2.80
CA VAL A 56 -4.21 -6.83 2.07
C VAL A 56 -4.68 -5.76 3.06
N VAL A 57 -3.90 -4.69 3.19
CA VAL A 57 -4.13 -3.62 4.18
C VAL A 57 -4.17 -2.26 3.48
N PRO A 58 -5.13 -1.38 3.82
CA PRO A 58 -5.16 -0.04 3.28
C PRO A 58 -4.00 0.80 3.86
N PHE A 59 -3.46 1.72 3.06
CA PHE A 59 -2.33 2.56 3.47
C PHE A 59 -2.62 3.39 4.73
N LEU A 60 -3.82 3.97 4.82
CA LEU A 60 -4.23 4.81 5.95
C LEU A 60 -4.20 4.06 7.29
N ASP A 61 -4.57 2.78 7.30
CA ASP A 61 -4.55 1.95 8.52
C ASP A 61 -3.12 1.66 9.01
N ILE A 62 -2.13 1.73 8.11
CA ILE A 62 -0.71 1.61 8.47
C ILE A 62 -0.12 2.94 8.93
N ASP A 63 -0.53 4.06 8.33
CA ASP A 63 0.02 5.39 8.65
C ASP A 63 -0.55 5.97 9.95
N GLU A 64 -1.81 5.66 10.28
CA GLU A 64 -2.46 6.06 11.55
C GLU A 64 -2.08 5.17 12.76
N GLY A 65 -1.25 4.14 12.55
CA GLY A 65 -0.85 3.12 13.54
C GLY A 65 0.41 3.41 14.35
#